data_AF-A0A1H0Y193-F1
#
_entry.id   AF-A0A1H0Y193-F1
#
_cell.length_a   1.000
_cell.length_b   1.000
_cell.length_c   1.000
_cell.angle_alpha   90.00
_cell.angle_beta   90.00
_cell.angle_gamma   90.00
#
_symmetry.space_group_name_H-M   'P 1'
#
loop_
_entity.id
_entity.type
_entity.pdbx_description
1 polymer ?
#
loop_
_entity_poly.entity_id
_entity_poly.type
_entity_poly.pdbx_seq_one_letter_code
_entity_poly.pdbx_strand_id
1 'polypeptide(L)'
;MMSAESTCTQQGVELYYFDGRGSTLKGTYNKPSNLIIVDSYLDDIEKKKVIYHELGHKDHNPANYDRCREQYEAQADRNMIYHLLKEELSYWDKDELENFNYINFLQKYDLKTTINESMVKEEFFNLID
;
A
#
# COMPACT_ATOMS: atom_id res chain seq x y z
N MET A 1 -10.78 8.37 10.56
CA MET A 1 -10.57 7.16 9.74
C MET A 1 -9.41 7.48 8.80
N MET A 2 -8.32 6.72 8.83
CA MET A 2 -7.16 6.99 7.96
C MET A 2 -7.38 6.34 6.61
N SER A 3 -7.60 7.15 5.57
CA SER A 3 -7.57 6.71 4.17
C SER A 3 -6.16 6.86 3.57
N ALA A 4 -5.95 6.33 2.36
CA ALA A 4 -4.70 6.46 1.65
C ALA A 4 -4.33 7.93 1.37
N GLU A 5 -5.30 8.74 0.95
CA GLU A 5 -5.14 10.17 0.70
C GLU A 5 -4.77 10.94 1.96
N SER A 6 -5.42 10.60 3.09
CA SER A 6 -5.09 11.21 4.38
C SER A 6 -3.69 10.82 4.85
N THR A 7 -3.24 9.60 4.52
CA THR A 7 -1.89 9.11 4.83
C THR A 7 -0.84 9.88 4.02
N CYS A 8 -1.06 10.10 2.72
CA CYS A 8 -0.20 10.98 1.90
C CYS A 8 -0.07 12.37 2.53
N THR A 9 -1.20 12.97 2.90
CA THR A 9 -1.25 14.31 3.50
C THR A 9 -0.45 14.38 4.81
N GLN A 10 -0.64 13.41 5.71
CA GLN A 10 0.11 13.33 6.97
C GLN A 10 1.62 13.17 6.75
N GLN A 11 2.00 12.47 5.69
CA GLN A 11 3.40 12.26 5.32
C GLN A 11 3.99 13.39 4.46
N GLY A 12 3.22 14.44 4.18
CA GLY A 12 3.61 15.57 3.37
C GLY A 12 3.77 15.26 1.87
N VAL A 13 3.22 14.14 1.41
CA VAL A 13 3.30 13.68 0.01
C VAL A 13 2.09 14.21 -0.76
N GLU A 14 2.33 14.89 -1.88
CA GLU A 14 1.24 15.33 -2.75
C GLU A 14 0.64 14.13 -3.51
N LEU A 15 -0.66 14.17 -3.79
CA LEU A 15 -1.35 13.12 -4.52
C LEU A 15 -2.18 13.73 -5.66
N TYR A 16 -1.91 13.29 -6.88
CA TYR A 16 -2.66 13.68 -8.06
C TYR A 16 -3.17 12.45 -8.80
N TYR A 17 -4.25 12.64 -9.55
CA TYR A 17 -4.79 11.63 -10.43
C TYR A 17 -4.60 12.06 -11.88
N PHE A 18 -4.26 11.11 -12.75
CA PHE A 18 -4.11 11.34 -14.19
C PHE A 18 -5.08 10.48 -15.00
N ASP A 19 -5.30 10.86 -16.26
CA ASP A 19 -6.04 10.04 -17.22
C ASP A 19 -5.16 8.88 -17.69
N GLY A 20 -5.34 7.70 -17.11
CA GLY A 20 -4.55 6.51 -17.46
C GLY A 20 -5.11 5.70 -18.61
N ARG A 21 -6.15 6.15 -19.33
CA ARG A 21 -6.68 5.40 -20.47
C ARG A 21 -5.59 5.22 -21.55
N GLY A 22 -5.26 3.96 -21.83
CA GLY A 22 -4.19 3.60 -22.78
C GLY A 22 -2.78 3.58 -22.18
N SER A 23 -2.63 3.87 -20.88
CA SER A 23 -1.40 3.68 -20.11
C SER A 23 -1.37 2.31 -19.45
N THR A 24 -0.18 1.75 -19.26
CA THR A 24 0.04 0.58 -18.39
C THR A 24 0.45 0.99 -16.97
N LEU A 25 0.78 2.26 -16.77
CA LEU A 25 1.17 2.80 -15.47
C LEU A 25 -0.07 2.96 -14.59
N LYS A 26 -0.11 2.28 -13.44
CA LYS A 26 -1.16 2.42 -12.44
C LYS A 26 -0.90 3.58 -11.48
N GLY A 27 0.36 3.83 -11.18
CA GLY A 27 0.84 4.97 -10.40
C GLY A 27 2.35 5.00 -10.34
N THR A 28 2.90 6.09 -9.79
CA THR A 28 4.33 6.21 -9.50
C THR A 28 4.59 7.27 -8.45
N TYR A 29 5.58 7.03 -7.60
CA TYR A 29 6.16 8.04 -6.71
C TYR A 29 7.32 8.80 -7.37
N ASN A 30 7.16 10.12 -7.50
CA ASN A 30 8.19 11.06 -7.92
C ASN A 30 8.90 11.66 -6.69
N LYS A 31 10.05 11.07 -6.32
CA LYS A 31 10.85 11.55 -5.16
C LYS A 31 11.27 13.02 -5.23
N PRO A 32 11.77 13.57 -6.37
CA PRO A 32 12.17 14.97 -6.44
C PRO A 32 11.06 15.97 -6.13
N SER A 33 9.82 15.62 -6.50
CA SER A 33 8.63 16.46 -6.28
C SER A 33 7.82 16.04 -5.05
N ASN A 34 8.23 14.99 -4.34
CA ASN A 34 7.51 14.38 -3.22
C ASN A 34 6.01 14.15 -3.53
N LEU A 35 5.76 13.54 -4.69
CA LEU A 35 4.45 13.46 -5.34
C LEU A 35 4.14 12.02 -5.76
N ILE A 36 2.93 11.55 -5.48
CA ILE A 36 2.37 10.34 -6.08
C ILE A 36 1.37 10.75 -7.16
N ILE A 37 1.48 10.13 -8.33
CA ILE A 37 0.44 10.19 -9.37
C ILE A 37 -0.21 8.82 -9.52
N VAL A 38 -1.54 8.77 -9.62
CA VAL A 38 -2.32 7.52 -9.71
C VAL A 38 -3.32 7.60 -10.86
N ASP A 39 -3.54 6.48 -11.54
CA ASP A 39 -4.56 6.40 -12.58
C ASP A 39 -5.97 6.60 -11.98
N SER A 40 -6.68 7.61 -12.49
CA SER A 40 -8.05 7.93 -12.09
C SER A 40 -9.08 6.84 -12.40
N TYR A 41 -8.77 5.93 -13.34
CA TYR A 41 -9.68 4.86 -13.78
C TYR A 41 -9.58 3.55 -13.00
N LEU A 42 -8.66 3.44 -12.05
CA LEU A 42 -8.62 2.32 -11.11
C LEU A 42 -9.85 2.32 -10.19
N ASP A 43 -10.29 1.14 -9.75
CA ASP A 43 -11.29 1.05 -8.69
C ASP A 43 -10.71 1.49 -7.33
N ASP A 44 -11.57 1.68 -6.34
CA ASP A 44 -11.17 2.23 -5.04
C ASP A 44 -10.17 1.34 -4.28
N ILE A 45 -10.24 0.01 -4.45
CA ILE A 45 -9.31 -0.93 -3.81
C ILE A 45 -7.95 -0.82 -4.49
N GLU A 46 -7.90 -0.85 -5.82
CA GLU A 46 -6.68 -0.74 -6.60
C GLU A 46 -6.01 0.64 -6.41
N LYS A 47 -6.79 1.74 -6.38
CA LYS A 47 -6.26 3.08 -6.05
C LYS A 47 -5.54 3.08 -4.71
N LYS A 48 -6.21 2.55 -3.68
CA LYS A 48 -5.67 2.48 -2.33
C LYS A 48 -4.37 1.66 -2.27
N LYS A 49 -4.37 0.48 -2.91
CA LYS A 49 -3.19 -0.39 -3.03
C LYS A 49 -2.02 0.35 -3.67
N VAL A 50 -2.25 0.98 -4.83
CA VAL A 50 -1.23 1.76 -5.53
C VAL A 50 -0.71 2.88 -4.66
N ILE A 51 -1.57 3.71 -4.05
CA ILE A 51 -1.12 4.83 -3.21
C ILE A 51 -0.22 4.33 -2.06
N TYR A 52 -0.64 3.30 -1.33
CA TYR A 52 0.17 2.80 -0.22
C TYR A 52 1.47 2.11 -0.70
N HIS A 53 1.45 1.44 -1.84
CA HIS A 53 2.66 0.87 -2.44
C HIS A 53 3.65 1.98 -2.81
N GLU A 54 3.19 3.01 -3.54
CA GLU A 54 4.03 4.14 -3.94
C GLU A 54 4.58 4.94 -2.74
N LEU A 55 3.81 5.08 -1.66
CA LEU A 55 4.30 5.63 -0.39
C LEU A 55 5.48 4.83 0.19
N GLY A 56 5.49 3.52 -0.01
CA GLY A 56 6.60 2.66 0.42
C GLY A 56 7.91 2.94 -0.31
N HIS A 57 7.88 3.64 -1.45
CA HIS A 57 9.08 4.08 -2.15
C HIS A 57 9.66 5.41 -1.64
N LYS A 58 8.97 6.09 -0.71
CA LYS A 58 9.35 7.42 -0.23
C LYS A 58 10.82 7.52 0.18
N ASP A 59 11.29 6.53 0.93
CA ASP A 59 12.64 6.52 1.53
C ASP A 59 13.69 5.81 0.67
N HIS A 60 13.29 5.16 -0.43
CA HIS A 60 14.22 4.51 -1.36
C HIS A 60 15.09 5.51 -2.11
N ASN A 61 16.32 5.13 -2.44
CA ASN A 61 17.18 5.93 -3.31
C ASN A 61 16.98 5.52 -4.77
N PRO A 62 16.42 6.38 -5.65
CA PRO A 62 16.17 6.03 -7.05
C PRO A 62 17.44 5.61 -7.81
N ALA A 63 18.60 6.14 -7.44
CA ALA A 63 19.88 5.78 -8.07
C ALA A 63 20.28 4.31 -7.83
N ASN A 64 19.69 3.65 -6.82
CA ASN A 64 19.93 2.25 -6.52
C ASN A 64 18.81 1.33 -7.00
N TYR A 65 17.75 1.87 -7.62
CA TYR A 65 16.54 1.10 -7.92
C TYR A 65 16.85 -0.15 -8.76
N ASP A 66 17.62 -0.02 -9.84
CA ASP A 66 17.94 -1.16 -10.71
C ASP A 66 18.68 -2.29 -9.98
N ARG A 67 19.52 -1.94 -9.00
CA ARG A 67 20.30 -2.93 -8.22
C ARG A 67 19.51 -3.51 -7.05
N CYS A 68 18.58 -2.74 -6.49
CA CYS A 68 17.81 -3.09 -5.29
C CYS A 68 16.33 -3.35 -5.59
N ARG A 69 15.96 -3.54 -6.87
CA ARG A 69 14.57 -3.56 -7.34
C ARG A 69 13.70 -4.50 -6.52
N GLU A 70 14.06 -5.78 -6.46
CA GLU A 70 13.26 -6.79 -5.74
C GLU A 70 13.08 -6.44 -4.25
N GLN A 71 14.12 -5.88 -3.61
CA GLN A 71 14.05 -5.43 -2.24
C GLN A 71 13.11 -4.24 -2.08
N TYR A 72 13.20 -3.24 -2.97
CA TYR A 72 12.39 -2.03 -2.93
C TYR A 72 10.91 -2.32 -3.23
N GLU A 73 10.62 -3.20 -4.19
CA GLU A 73 9.25 -3.64 -4.46
C GLU A 73 8.68 -4.40 -3.26
N ALA A 74 9.45 -5.31 -2.64
CA ALA A 74 8.99 -6.04 -1.46
C ALA A 74 8.76 -5.12 -0.25
N GLN A 75 9.58 -4.08 -0.08
CA GLN A 75 9.38 -3.07 0.96
C GLN A 75 8.14 -2.22 0.70
N ALA A 76 7.89 -1.86 -0.56
CA ALA A 76 6.69 -1.14 -0.97
C ALA A 76 5.41 -1.97 -0.80
N ASP A 77 5.43 -3.25 -1.17
CA ASP A 77 4.33 -4.19 -0.94
C ASP A 77 4.06 -4.38 0.55
N ARG A 78 5.10 -4.44 1.38
CA ARG A 78 4.96 -4.53 2.83
C ARG A 78 4.33 -3.26 3.42
N ASN A 79 4.73 -2.08 2.93
CA ASN A 79 4.10 -0.81 3.33
C ASN A 79 2.63 -0.76 2.92
N MET A 80 2.31 -1.23 1.71
CA MET A 80 0.93 -1.39 1.24
C MET A 80 0.12 -2.28 2.19
N ILE A 81 0.61 -3.47 2.50
CA ILE A 81 -0.07 -4.44 3.38
C ILE A 81 -0.27 -3.86 4.79
N TYR A 82 0.75 -3.25 5.37
CA TYR A 82 0.67 -2.61 6.68
C TYR A 82 -0.47 -1.60 6.74
N HIS A 83 -0.57 -0.70 5.76
CA HIS A 83 -1.59 0.33 5.74
C HIS A 83 -3.00 -0.23 5.44
N LEU A 84 -3.12 -1.22 4.56
CA LEU A 84 -4.38 -1.92 4.32
C LEU A 84 -4.89 -2.62 5.59
N LEU A 85 -4.01 -3.31 6.31
CA LEU A 85 -4.35 -3.93 7.59
C LEU A 85 -4.75 -2.88 8.63
N LYS A 86 -3.93 -1.84 8.81
CA LYS A 86 -4.22 -0.78 9.76
C LYS A 86 -5.57 -0.12 9.52
N GLU A 87 -5.93 0.09 8.26
CA GLU A 87 -7.24 0.61 7.89
C GLU A 87 -8.34 -0.42 8.15
N GLU A 88 -8.20 -1.67 7.72
CA GLU A 88 -9.17 -2.75 7.97
C GLU A 88 -9.46 -2.94 9.46
N LEU A 89 -8.41 -3.04 10.28
CA LEU A 89 -8.51 -3.26 11.72
C LEU A 89 -9.07 -2.04 12.46
N SER A 90 -9.06 -0.84 11.86
CA SER A 90 -9.68 0.35 12.45
C SER A 90 -11.21 0.26 12.54
N TYR A 91 -11.82 -0.67 11.80
CA TYR A 91 -13.25 -0.97 11.84
C TYR A 91 -13.61 -2.09 12.81
N TRP A 92 -12.62 -2.76 13.41
CA TRP A 92 -12.83 -3.91 14.29
C TRP A 92 -12.83 -3.48 15.75
N ASP A 93 -13.71 -4.11 16.53
CA ASP A 93 -13.60 -4.05 17.98
C ASP A 93 -12.41 -4.90 18.43
N LYS A 94 -11.66 -4.41 19.43
CA LYS A 94 -10.43 -5.09 19.90
C LYS A 94 -10.70 -6.51 20.39
N ASP A 95 -11.84 -6.73 21.01
CA ASP A 95 -12.25 -8.03 21.56
C ASP A 95 -12.61 -9.04 20.44
N GLU A 96 -12.79 -8.58 19.19
CA GLU A 96 -13.12 -9.44 18.05
C GLU A 96 -11.91 -9.74 17.15
N LEU A 97 -10.73 -9.19 17.44
CA LEU A 97 -9.52 -9.36 16.62
C LEU A 97 -9.10 -10.83 16.47
N GLU A 98 -9.44 -11.70 17.42
CA GLU A 98 -9.22 -13.15 17.32
C GLU A 98 -9.96 -13.80 16.14
N ASN A 99 -11.04 -13.17 15.65
CA ASN A 99 -11.82 -13.63 14.51
C ASN A 99 -11.28 -13.11 13.16
N PHE A 100 -10.19 -12.33 13.17
CA PHE A 100 -9.58 -11.84 11.95
C PHE A 100 -9.13 -13.00 11.05
N ASN A 101 -9.70 -13.06 9.85
CA ASN A 101 -9.38 -14.08 8.87
C ASN A 101 -8.50 -13.51 7.75
N TYR A 102 -7.20 -13.78 7.84
CA TYR A 102 -6.23 -13.31 6.85
C TYR A 102 -6.47 -13.86 5.44
N ILE A 103 -7.14 -15.01 5.27
CA ILE A 103 -7.49 -15.54 3.94
C ILE A 103 -8.53 -14.64 3.27
N ASN A 104 -9.55 -14.21 4.02
CA ASN A 104 -10.54 -13.26 3.52
C ASN A 104 -9.89 -11.92 3.15
N PHE A 105 -8.92 -11.46 3.96
CA PHE A 105 -8.15 -10.26 3.67
C PHE A 105 -7.35 -10.39 2.36
N LEU A 106 -6.60 -11.49 2.19
CA LEU A 106 -5.85 -11.77 0.96
C LEU A 106 -6.76 -11.78 -0.28
N GLN A 107 -7.94 -12.40 -0.16
CA GLN A 107 -8.94 -12.44 -1.24
C GLN A 107 -9.50 -11.05 -1.56
N LYS A 108 -9.89 -10.28 -0.54
CA LYS A 108 -10.45 -8.92 -0.69
C LYS A 108 -9.51 -7.99 -1.46
N TYR A 109 -8.21 -8.08 -1.19
CA TYR A 109 -7.19 -7.20 -1.77
C TYR A 109 -6.43 -7.83 -2.95
N ASP A 110 -6.87 -8.98 -3.45
CA ASP A 110 -6.26 -9.72 -4.56
C ASP A 110 -4.75 -9.99 -4.36
N LEU A 111 -4.36 -10.37 -3.13
CA LEU A 111 -2.98 -10.64 -2.75
C LEU A 111 -2.67 -12.14 -2.92
N LYS A 112 -1.85 -12.48 -3.92
CA LYS A 112 -1.76 -13.87 -4.43
C LYS A 112 -0.48 -14.63 -4.11
N THR A 113 0.55 -13.96 -3.59
CA THR A 113 1.87 -14.59 -3.38
C THR A 113 2.02 -15.11 -1.95
N THR A 114 2.87 -16.12 -1.77
CA THR A 114 3.25 -16.59 -0.42
C THR A 114 4.01 -15.53 0.37
N ILE A 115 4.70 -14.61 -0.32
CA ILE A 115 5.34 -13.45 0.29
C ILE A 115 4.28 -12.52 0.90
N ASN A 116 3.22 -12.20 0.17
CA ASN A 116 2.12 -11.37 0.67
C ASN A 116 1.44 -12.03 1.88
N GLU A 117 1.22 -13.35 1.84
CA GLU A 117 0.68 -14.09 2.98
C GLU A 117 1.56 -13.95 4.23
N SER A 118 2.88 -14.12 4.10
CA SER A 118 3.81 -13.94 5.21
C SER A 118 3.77 -12.52 5.76
N MET A 119 3.81 -11.52 4.87
CA MET A 119 3.72 -10.10 5.24
C MET A 119 2.41 -9.77 5.96
N VAL A 120 1.27 -10.29 5.51
CA VAL A 120 -0.03 -10.06 6.18
C VAL A 120 -0.01 -10.61 7.60
N LYS A 121 0.52 -11.83 7.79
CA LYS A 121 0.62 -12.44 9.13
C LYS A 121 1.54 -11.63 10.04
N GLU A 122 2.73 -11.29 9.55
CA GLU A 122 3.72 -10.52 10.31
C GLU A 122 3.20 -9.12 10.68
N GLU A 123 2.66 -8.37 9.72
CA GLU A 123 2.14 -7.03 9.97
C GLU A 123 0.87 -7.02 10.82
N PHE A 124 0.04 -8.08 10.75
CA PHE A 124 -1.10 -8.21 11.65
C PHE A 124 -0.63 -8.27 13.11
N PHE A 125 0.34 -9.13 13.44
CA PHE A 125 0.90 -9.21 14.79
C PHE A 125 1.55 -7.88 15.22
N ASN A 126 2.33 -7.23 14.34
CA ASN A 126 2.94 -5.93 14.63
C ASN A 126 1.93 -4.82 14.97
N LEU A 127 0.68 -4.93 14.49
CA LEU A 127 -0.36 -3.92 14.69
C LEU A 127 -1.22 -4.16 15.93
N ILE A 128 -1.25 -5.38 16.45
CA ILE A 128 -2.08 -5.75 17.61
C ILE A 128 -1.27 -5.92 18.91
N ASP A 129 0.06 -6.05 18.80
CA ASP A 129 1.00 -5.97 19.92
C ASP A 129 1.09 -4.55 20.51
#